data_AF-Q8XC89-F1
#
_entry.id   AF-Q8XC89-F1
#
_cell.length_a   1.000
_cell.length_b   1.000
_cell.length_c   1.000
_cell.angle_alpha   90.00
_cell.angle_beta   90.00
_cell.angle_gamma   90.00
#
_symmetry.space_group_name_H-M   'P 1'
#
loop_
_entity.id
_entity.type
_entity.pdbx_description
1 polymer ?
#
loop_
_entity_poly.entity_id
_entity_poly.type
_entity_poly.pdbx_seq_one_letter_code
_entity_poly.pdbx_strand_id
1 'polypeptide(L)'
;MNDGVMLDSDVIAGLEWLASTQENKQHFYQRLAKAQQFYIATTQKAANFGKQFDPEWYGSDVVAGYFAQAKSLIDNRRSYEVTNASNIIPWVKQLGVCAKSLDRITGARDRAIRMLKNTTVLPDTALLELVLAGNYASEGYEVEFIPEQKGIAKTPEFRCRLGDGDYFFVECKRLQKGPYVKQEILQHHIRSHLAELHIKSKKMNVWTDVTYLCEVKDAPENYIISHLKNFKGVFYEWNDDYGKGTIRPANLNLIREDITENGSLLVNTKLARLIKGSPLEDENYQVVAMGRPDERDSRFITKVKLASLITWRCINEKSFDARSRHVTKTLAEIDNQLLDYGLGVGHIALDVDIQKDVADKRREKNYAAIVNFEQKSKIVRLNVHYLVPRIDENSAWMVDETADDFFTHDLVKYVIPLTKIFPEAEVFENDQPGWHQN
;
A
#
# COMPACT_ATOMS: atom_id res chain seq x y z
N MET A 1 -27.93 -6.20 3.95
CA MET A 1 -27.46 -5.22 2.94
C MET A 1 -26.38 -5.94 2.15
N ASN A 2 -26.63 -6.29 0.89
CA ASN A 2 -25.67 -6.93 -0.02
C ASN A 2 -25.05 -5.89 -0.97
N ASP A 3 -25.03 -4.64 -0.56
CA ASP A 3 -24.49 -3.55 -1.35
C ASP A 3 -23.04 -3.30 -0.93
N GLY A 4 -22.19 -3.01 -1.91
CA GLY A 4 -20.82 -2.61 -1.68
C GLY A 4 -20.67 -1.23 -1.04
N VAL A 5 -19.43 -0.75 -1.04
CA VAL A 5 -19.10 0.63 -0.71
C VAL A 5 -19.49 1.56 -1.87
N MET A 6 -19.16 1.18 -3.11
CA MET A 6 -19.50 1.91 -4.33
C MET A 6 -19.52 0.99 -5.55
N LEU A 7 -20.24 1.38 -6.59
CA LEU A 7 -20.17 0.72 -7.90
C LEU A 7 -19.03 1.32 -8.73
N ASP A 8 -18.16 0.48 -9.27
CA ASP A 8 -17.09 0.89 -10.19
C ASP A 8 -17.02 -0.13 -11.34
N SER A 9 -17.32 0.30 -12.56
CA SER A 9 -17.41 -0.57 -13.74
C SER A 9 -16.07 -1.19 -14.11
N ASP A 10 -14.97 -0.50 -13.86
CA ASP A 10 -13.65 -0.98 -14.25
C ASP A 10 -13.15 -1.98 -13.21
N VAL A 11 -13.44 -1.78 -11.92
CA VAL A 11 -13.19 -2.82 -10.91
C VAL A 11 -13.98 -4.09 -11.22
N ILE A 12 -15.23 -3.97 -11.64
CA ILE A 12 -16.05 -5.11 -12.10
C ILE A 12 -15.42 -5.77 -13.33
N ALA A 13 -15.01 -4.99 -14.33
CA ALA A 13 -14.37 -5.49 -15.54
C ALA A 13 -13.06 -6.23 -15.23
N GLY A 14 -12.25 -5.72 -14.30
CA GLY A 14 -11.00 -6.35 -13.87
C GLY A 14 -11.24 -7.69 -13.18
N LEU A 15 -12.21 -7.75 -12.25
CA LEU A 15 -12.61 -9.00 -11.60
C LEU A 15 -13.19 -10.01 -12.60
N GLU A 16 -14.01 -9.56 -13.55
CA GLU A 16 -14.61 -10.42 -14.56
C GLU A 16 -13.58 -10.93 -15.56
N TRP A 17 -12.62 -10.10 -15.97
CA TRP A 17 -11.51 -10.51 -16.82
C TRP A 17 -10.69 -11.61 -16.14
N LEU A 18 -10.31 -11.42 -14.87
CA LEU A 18 -9.60 -12.42 -14.07
C LEU A 18 -10.41 -13.72 -13.97
N ALA A 19 -11.70 -13.63 -13.64
CA ALA A 19 -12.59 -14.79 -13.57
C ALA A 19 -12.63 -15.51 -14.92
N SER A 20 -12.69 -14.78 -16.03
CA SER A 20 -12.73 -15.34 -17.38
C SER A 20 -11.49 -16.13 -17.76
N THR A 21 -10.33 -15.84 -17.16
CA THR A 21 -9.10 -16.61 -17.41
C THR A 21 -9.17 -18.02 -16.80
N GLN A 22 -10.07 -18.25 -15.85
CA GLN A 22 -10.23 -19.53 -15.18
C GLN A 22 -11.20 -20.44 -15.92
N GLU A 23 -10.96 -21.75 -15.88
CA GLU A 23 -11.90 -22.77 -16.41
C GLU A 23 -13.27 -22.70 -15.72
N ASN A 24 -13.28 -22.38 -14.41
CA ASN A 24 -14.48 -22.23 -13.61
C ASN A 24 -14.54 -20.84 -12.98
N LYS A 25 -15.24 -19.90 -13.64
CA LYS A 25 -15.50 -18.54 -13.15
C LYS A 25 -16.12 -18.55 -11.75
N GLN A 26 -17.06 -19.46 -11.50
CA GLN A 26 -17.77 -19.52 -10.23
C GLN A 26 -16.85 -19.95 -9.08
N HIS A 27 -15.90 -20.84 -9.35
CA HIS A 27 -14.90 -21.23 -8.37
C HIS A 27 -14.02 -20.05 -7.95
N PHE A 28 -13.63 -19.18 -8.88
CA PHE A 28 -12.92 -17.93 -8.56
C PHE A 28 -13.74 -17.09 -7.57
N TYR A 29 -14.98 -16.73 -7.92
CA TYR A 29 -15.82 -15.92 -7.01
C TYR A 29 -16.14 -16.60 -5.67
N GLN A 30 -16.22 -17.93 -5.62
CA GLN A 30 -16.35 -18.68 -4.36
C GLN A 30 -15.13 -18.49 -3.45
N ARG A 31 -13.90 -18.48 -3.99
CA ARG A 31 -12.69 -18.19 -3.21
C ARG A 31 -12.74 -16.80 -2.59
N LEU A 32 -13.12 -15.78 -3.38
CA LEU A 32 -13.24 -14.40 -2.90
C LEU A 32 -14.34 -14.28 -1.83
N ALA A 33 -15.50 -14.89 -2.06
CA ALA A 33 -16.60 -14.89 -1.09
C ALA A 33 -16.21 -15.56 0.23
N LYS A 34 -15.44 -16.66 0.18
CA LYS A 34 -14.90 -17.33 1.37
C LYS A 34 -13.94 -16.41 2.14
N ALA A 35 -13.07 -15.67 1.44
CA ALA A 35 -12.19 -14.70 2.07
C ALA A 35 -12.98 -13.54 2.74
N GLN A 36 -14.02 -13.02 2.08
CA GLN A 36 -14.94 -12.05 2.68
C GLN A 36 -15.56 -12.60 3.98
N GLN A 37 -16.05 -13.85 3.95
CA GLN A 37 -16.64 -14.50 5.13
C GLN A 37 -15.63 -14.66 6.29
N PHE A 38 -14.38 -15.04 5.99
CA PHE A 38 -13.33 -15.12 7.01
C PHE A 38 -13.06 -13.77 7.65
N TYR A 39 -12.97 -12.71 6.85
CA TYR A 39 -12.75 -11.36 7.38
C TYR A 39 -13.91 -10.93 8.28
N ILE A 40 -15.16 -11.17 7.88
CA ILE A 40 -16.34 -10.85 8.69
C ILE A 40 -16.32 -11.62 10.01
N ALA A 41 -16.13 -12.93 9.96
CA ALA A 41 -16.09 -13.78 11.14
C ALA A 41 -14.94 -13.40 12.10
N THR A 42 -13.80 -13.00 11.56
CA THR A 42 -12.61 -12.61 12.34
C THR A 42 -12.81 -11.24 13.00
N THR A 43 -13.33 -10.26 12.27
CA THR A 43 -13.57 -8.89 12.79
C THR A 43 -14.79 -8.79 13.71
N GLN A 44 -15.65 -9.80 13.73
CA GLN A 44 -16.76 -9.89 14.70
C GLN A 44 -16.30 -10.31 16.10
N LYS A 45 -15.11 -10.91 16.22
CA LYS A 45 -14.56 -11.33 17.51
C LYS A 45 -14.19 -10.10 18.35
N ALA A 46 -14.68 -10.03 19.59
CA ALA A 46 -14.39 -8.94 20.51
C ALA A 46 -12.87 -8.72 20.74
N ALA A 47 -12.06 -9.78 20.65
CA ALA A 47 -10.60 -9.70 20.76
C ALA A 47 -9.94 -8.87 19.63
N ASN A 48 -10.60 -8.77 18.47
CA ASN A 48 -10.10 -8.06 17.31
C ASN A 48 -10.69 -6.64 17.17
N PHE A 49 -11.55 -6.22 18.11
CA PHE A 49 -12.12 -4.88 18.10
C PHE A 49 -11.02 -3.81 18.22
N GLY A 50 -10.98 -2.88 17.26
CA GLY A 50 -10.01 -1.79 17.22
C GLY A 50 -8.55 -2.25 17.06
N LYS A 51 -8.31 -3.51 16.67
CA LYS A 51 -6.98 -3.98 16.30
C LYS A 51 -6.63 -3.50 14.90
N GLN A 52 -5.34 -3.30 14.66
CA GLN A 52 -4.84 -3.02 13.33
C GLN A 52 -5.15 -4.18 12.41
N PHE A 53 -5.46 -3.86 11.16
CA PHE A 53 -5.73 -4.85 10.13
C PHE A 53 -4.55 -5.83 9.97
N ASP A 54 -4.90 -7.10 9.86
CA ASP A 54 -3.99 -8.19 9.54
C ASP A 54 -4.50 -8.89 8.26
N PRO A 55 -3.68 -8.99 7.19
CA PRO A 55 -4.04 -9.72 5.98
C PRO A 55 -4.51 -11.15 6.22
N GLU A 56 -4.04 -11.82 7.26
CA GLU A 56 -4.47 -13.19 7.61
C GLU A 56 -5.95 -13.28 7.99
N TRP A 57 -6.61 -12.15 8.29
CA TRP A 57 -8.05 -12.12 8.56
C TRP A 57 -8.89 -12.55 7.36
N TYR A 58 -8.36 -12.47 6.14
CA TYR A 58 -9.00 -13.00 4.93
C TYR A 58 -8.82 -14.53 4.77
N GLY A 59 -8.06 -15.18 5.65
CA GLY A 59 -7.76 -16.61 5.60
C GLY A 59 -6.45 -16.92 4.87
N SER A 60 -6.17 -18.21 4.70
CA SER A 60 -4.88 -18.71 4.18
C SER A 60 -4.67 -18.54 2.68
N ASP A 61 -5.72 -18.20 1.92
CA ASP A 61 -5.63 -17.94 0.49
C ASP A 61 -5.36 -16.46 0.26
N VAL A 62 -4.06 -16.10 0.25
CA VAL A 62 -3.55 -14.74 0.13
C VAL A 62 -4.05 -14.05 -1.15
N VAL A 63 -4.09 -14.79 -2.27
CA VAL A 63 -4.54 -14.25 -3.56
C VAL A 63 -6.04 -13.97 -3.53
N ALA A 64 -6.84 -14.89 -2.99
CA ALA A 64 -8.28 -14.65 -2.85
C ALA A 64 -8.57 -13.52 -1.86
N GLY A 65 -7.84 -13.42 -0.75
CA GLY A 65 -7.93 -12.32 0.20
C GLY A 65 -7.64 -10.96 -0.43
N TYR A 66 -6.61 -10.90 -1.28
CA TYR A 66 -6.28 -9.70 -2.04
C TYR A 66 -7.45 -9.25 -2.93
N PHE A 67 -7.95 -10.11 -3.82
CA PHE A 67 -9.03 -9.73 -4.73
C PHE A 67 -10.41 -9.62 -4.05
N ALA A 68 -10.61 -10.26 -2.90
CA ALA A 68 -11.82 -10.10 -2.09
C ALA A 68 -12.02 -8.67 -1.61
N GLN A 69 -10.95 -7.88 -1.45
CA GLN A 69 -11.07 -6.45 -1.12
C GLN A 69 -11.74 -5.66 -2.27
N ALA A 70 -11.31 -5.90 -3.51
CA ALA A 70 -11.94 -5.29 -4.69
C ALA A 70 -13.39 -5.76 -4.87
N LYS A 71 -13.67 -7.05 -4.63
CA LYS A 71 -15.05 -7.57 -4.63
C LYS A 71 -15.90 -6.91 -3.54
N SER A 72 -15.35 -6.70 -2.35
CA SER A 72 -16.03 -6.04 -1.22
C SER A 72 -16.40 -4.59 -1.51
N LEU A 73 -15.60 -3.87 -2.31
CA LEU A 73 -15.95 -2.55 -2.81
C LEU A 73 -17.31 -2.58 -3.52
N ILE A 74 -17.55 -3.62 -4.33
CA ILE A 74 -18.72 -3.74 -5.20
C ILE A 74 -19.93 -4.35 -4.49
N ASP A 75 -19.74 -5.39 -3.67
CA ASP A 75 -20.87 -6.22 -3.21
C ASP A 75 -20.94 -6.52 -1.71
N ASN A 76 -19.95 -6.09 -0.93
CA ASN A 76 -19.95 -6.39 0.50
C ASN A 76 -19.19 -5.36 1.34
N ARG A 77 -19.90 -4.29 1.72
CA ARG A 77 -19.37 -3.27 2.64
C ARG A 77 -18.86 -3.83 3.97
N ARG A 78 -19.46 -4.92 4.46
CA ARG A 78 -19.09 -5.51 5.77
C ARG A 78 -17.71 -6.19 5.72
N SER A 79 -17.24 -6.64 4.55
CA SER A 79 -15.90 -7.21 4.37
C SER A 79 -14.87 -6.23 3.80
N TYR A 80 -15.24 -4.97 3.61
CA TYR A 80 -14.36 -3.93 3.11
C TYR A 80 -13.39 -3.43 4.19
N GLU A 81 -12.09 -3.55 3.95
CA GLU A 81 -11.03 -3.01 4.80
C GLU A 81 -10.49 -1.69 4.25
N VAL A 82 -10.87 -0.58 4.90
CA VAL A 82 -10.50 0.76 4.46
C VAL A 82 -8.98 1.00 4.52
N THR A 83 -8.28 0.41 5.48
CA THR A 83 -6.83 0.67 5.65
C THR A 83 -5.97 0.02 4.58
N ASN A 84 -6.53 -0.91 3.79
CA ASN A 84 -5.80 -1.64 2.77
C ASN A 84 -6.38 -1.46 1.35
N ALA A 85 -7.54 -0.81 1.23
CA ALA A 85 -8.24 -0.61 -0.02
C ALA A 85 -7.36 0.02 -1.11
N SER A 86 -6.65 1.10 -0.77
CA SER A 86 -5.79 1.86 -1.69
C SER A 86 -4.55 1.10 -2.18
N ASN A 87 -4.17 0.00 -1.52
CA ASN A 87 -3.09 -0.88 -2.01
C ASN A 87 -3.56 -1.84 -3.10
N ILE A 88 -4.87 -2.02 -3.27
CA ILE A 88 -5.45 -3.11 -4.05
C ILE A 88 -6.33 -2.59 -5.18
N ILE A 89 -7.31 -1.76 -4.84
CA ILE A 89 -8.39 -1.39 -5.75
C ILE A 89 -7.89 -0.65 -6.99
N PRO A 90 -6.94 0.31 -6.89
CA PRO A 90 -6.39 0.97 -8.08
C PRO A 90 -5.86 -0.02 -9.13
N TRP A 91 -5.19 -1.09 -8.69
CA TRP A 91 -4.66 -2.12 -9.58
C TRP A 91 -5.74 -2.92 -10.29
N VAL A 92 -6.79 -3.30 -9.56
CA VAL A 92 -7.91 -4.05 -10.14
C VAL A 92 -8.71 -3.17 -11.09
N LYS A 93 -8.88 -1.88 -10.75
CA LYS A 93 -9.49 -0.89 -11.63
C LYS A 93 -8.71 -0.76 -12.93
N GLN A 94 -7.39 -0.53 -12.84
CA GLN A 94 -6.54 -0.38 -14.02
C GLN A 94 -6.49 -1.65 -14.87
N LEU A 95 -6.51 -2.83 -14.24
CA LEU A 95 -6.64 -4.10 -14.95
C LEU A 95 -7.95 -4.16 -15.76
N GLY A 96 -9.04 -3.65 -15.21
CA GLY A 96 -10.32 -3.55 -15.89
C GLY A 96 -10.34 -2.58 -17.06
N VAL A 97 -9.71 -1.40 -16.91
CA VAL A 97 -9.47 -0.46 -18.03
C VAL A 97 -8.73 -1.18 -19.17
N CYS A 98 -7.73 -1.99 -18.81
CA CYS A 98 -6.91 -2.73 -19.77
C CYS A 98 -7.53 -4.05 -20.28
N ALA A 99 -8.70 -4.48 -19.79
CA ALA A 99 -9.21 -5.84 -20.02
C ALA A 99 -9.34 -6.20 -21.51
N LYS A 100 -9.85 -5.29 -22.34
CA LYS A 100 -10.00 -5.50 -23.79
C LYS A 100 -8.65 -5.62 -24.51
N SER A 101 -7.65 -4.86 -24.07
CA SER A 101 -6.29 -4.92 -24.62
C SER A 101 -5.63 -6.23 -24.21
N LEU A 102 -5.76 -6.63 -22.94
CA LEU A 102 -5.19 -7.86 -22.40
C LEU A 102 -5.69 -9.14 -23.10
N ASP A 103 -6.95 -9.17 -23.55
CA ASP A 103 -7.48 -10.31 -24.32
C ASP A 103 -6.79 -10.52 -25.68
N ARG A 104 -6.12 -9.49 -26.20
CA ARG A 104 -5.38 -9.54 -27.48
C ARG A 104 -3.89 -9.79 -27.29
N ILE A 105 -3.38 -9.66 -26.06
CA ILE A 105 -1.97 -9.85 -25.76
C ILE A 105 -1.68 -11.34 -25.58
N THR A 106 -0.83 -11.87 -26.45
CA THR A 106 -0.35 -13.26 -26.36
C THR A 106 0.31 -13.50 -25.00
N GLY A 107 -0.11 -14.56 -24.31
CA GLY A 107 0.42 -14.97 -23.00
C GLY A 107 -0.14 -14.24 -21.77
N ALA A 108 -0.96 -13.18 -21.93
CA ALA A 108 -1.55 -12.46 -20.80
C ALA A 108 -2.50 -13.34 -19.95
N ARG A 109 -3.32 -14.16 -20.60
CA ARG A 109 -4.22 -15.11 -19.92
C ARG A 109 -3.44 -16.16 -19.13
N ASP A 110 -2.35 -16.68 -19.69
CA ASP A 110 -1.49 -17.65 -19.00
C ASP A 110 -0.82 -17.03 -17.77
N ARG A 111 -0.39 -15.76 -17.87
CA ARG A 111 0.17 -15.02 -16.73
C ARG A 111 -0.86 -14.87 -15.60
N ALA A 112 -2.08 -14.47 -15.93
CA ALA A 112 -3.18 -14.36 -14.96
C ALA A 112 -3.55 -15.72 -14.34
N ILE A 113 -3.61 -16.80 -15.14
CA ILE A 113 -3.88 -18.15 -14.63
C ILE A 113 -2.80 -18.57 -13.61
N ARG A 114 -1.52 -18.33 -13.91
CA ARG A 114 -0.42 -18.64 -12.98
C ARG A 114 -0.54 -17.85 -11.67
N MET A 115 -0.81 -16.55 -11.76
CA MET A 115 -1.04 -15.68 -10.61
C MET A 115 -2.19 -16.22 -9.74
N LEU A 116 -3.32 -16.57 -10.35
CA LEU A 116 -4.52 -17.03 -9.64
C LEU A 116 -4.39 -18.44 -9.05
N LYS A 117 -3.51 -19.30 -9.60
CA LYS A 117 -3.22 -20.64 -9.04
C LYS A 117 -2.43 -20.59 -7.74
N ASN A 118 -1.72 -19.50 -7.45
CA ASN A 118 -1.03 -19.33 -6.18
C ASN A 118 -2.04 -19.02 -5.05
N THR A 119 -1.68 -19.36 -3.82
CA THR A 119 -2.48 -19.10 -2.61
C THR A 119 -1.65 -18.50 -1.47
N THR A 120 -0.33 -18.42 -1.59
CA THR A 120 0.58 -18.02 -0.50
C THR A 120 1.37 -16.75 -0.78
N VAL A 121 1.46 -16.34 -2.06
CA VAL A 121 2.20 -15.15 -2.49
C VAL A 121 1.23 -14.09 -2.98
N LEU A 122 1.49 -12.82 -2.62
CA LEU A 122 0.70 -11.69 -3.10
C LEU A 122 0.76 -11.58 -4.63
N PRO A 123 -0.35 -11.18 -5.29
CA PRO A 123 -0.42 -11.08 -6.75
C PRO A 123 0.18 -9.79 -7.32
N ASP A 124 0.81 -8.95 -6.49
CA ASP A 124 1.21 -7.57 -6.82
C ASP A 124 2.21 -7.47 -7.99
N THR A 125 3.17 -8.38 -8.06
CA THR A 125 4.18 -8.41 -9.13
C THR A 125 3.54 -8.78 -10.47
N ALA A 126 2.73 -9.83 -10.49
CA ALA A 126 2.01 -10.24 -11.69
C ALA A 126 0.95 -9.21 -12.13
N LEU A 127 0.33 -8.50 -11.18
CA LEU A 127 -0.56 -7.39 -11.49
C LEU A 127 0.18 -6.21 -12.12
N LEU A 128 1.37 -5.86 -11.62
CA LEU A 128 2.21 -4.82 -12.23
C LEU A 128 2.53 -5.15 -13.69
N GLU A 129 2.92 -6.39 -13.96
CA GLU A 129 3.22 -6.87 -15.32
C GLU A 129 2.01 -6.79 -16.24
N LEU A 130 0.85 -7.29 -15.80
CA LEU A 130 -0.39 -7.26 -16.58
C LEU A 130 -0.86 -5.84 -16.84
N VAL A 131 -0.85 -4.97 -15.83
CA VAL A 131 -1.24 -3.57 -15.96
C VAL A 131 -0.33 -2.84 -16.93
N LEU A 132 1.00 -2.96 -16.80
CA LEU A 132 1.93 -2.29 -17.70
C LEU A 132 1.82 -2.81 -19.14
N ALA A 133 1.71 -4.13 -19.34
CA ALA A 133 1.48 -4.70 -20.67
C ALA A 133 0.18 -4.15 -21.31
N GLY A 134 -0.88 -4.04 -20.52
CA GLY A 134 -2.15 -3.44 -20.94
C GLY A 134 -2.03 -1.95 -21.26
N ASN A 135 -1.25 -1.20 -20.49
CA ASN A 135 -1.02 0.23 -20.71
C ASN A 135 -0.23 0.46 -22.01
N TYR A 136 0.87 -0.29 -22.23
CA TYR A 136 1.61 -0.25 -23.50
C TYR A 136 0.72 -0.60 -24.70
N ALA A 137 -0.14 -1.63 -24.57
CA ALA A 137 -1.08 -1.96 -25.64
C ALA A 137 -2.11 -0.86 -25.90
N SER A 138 -2.53 -0.15 -24.85
CA SER A 138 -3.46 0.99 -24.96
C SER A 138 -2.79 2.24 -25.58
N GLU A 139 -1.47 2.35 -25.46
CA GLU A 139 -0.64 3.33 -26.17
C GLU A 139 -0.39 2.94 -27.65
N GLY A 140 -0.90 1.80 -28.10
CA GLY A 140 -0.85 1.35 -29.49
C GLY A 140 0.27 0.39 -29.83
N TYR A 141 1.07 -0.06 -28.85
CA TYR A 141 2.10 -1.07 -29.07
C TYR A 141 1.50 -2.46 -29.24
N GLU A 142 2.09 -3.27 -30.12
CA GLU A 142 1.82 -4.71 -30.15
C GLU A 142 2.63 -5.38 -29.04
N VAL A 143 1.95 -5.99 -28.07
CA VAL A 143 2.57 -6.53 -26.85
C VAL A 143 2.42 -8.06 -26.81
N GLU A 144 3.46 -8.75 -26.36
CA GLU A 144 3.47 -10.20 -26.14
C GLU A 144 4.28 -10.57 -24.90
N PHE A 145 3.69 -11.36 -24.01
CA PHE A 145 4.40 -11.94 -22.87
C PHE A 145 5.41 -12.99 -23.32
N ILE A 146 6.61 -12.93 -22.75
CA ILE A 146 7.66 -13.89 -23.06
C ILE A 146 7.47 -15.13 -22.17
N PRO A 147 7.46 -16.35 -22.74
CA PRO A 147 7.38 -17.57 -21.94
C PRO A 147 8.59 -17.73 -21.00
N GLU A 148 8.32 -17.93 -19.71
CA GLU A 148 9.35 -18.18 -18.71
C GLU A 148 10.11 -19.49 -18.99
N GLN A 149 11.44 -19.46 -18.92
CA GLN A 149 12.30 -20.65 -19.05
C GLN A 149 12.78 -21.13 -17.67
N LYS A 150 11.85 -21.62 -16.84
CA LYS A 150 12.13 -22.01 -15.45
C LYS A 150 13.29 -23.00 -15.35
N GLY A 151 14.30 -22.65 -14.55
CA GLY A 151 15.49 -23.48 -14.31
C GLY A 151 16.54 -23.43 -15.43
N ILE A 152 16.30 -22.66 -16.50
CA ILE A 152 17.21 -22.51 -17.64
C ILE A 152 17.78 -21.09 -17.66
N ALA A 153 16.91 -20.08 -17.83
CA ALA A 153 17.29 -18.69 -17.93
C ALA A 153 16.19 -17.78 -17.37
N LYS A 154 16.60 -16.59 -16.92
CA LYS A 154 15.64 -15.52 -16.63
C LYS A 154 15.29 -14.82 -17.93
N THR A 155 14.01 -14.47 -18.09
CA THR A 155 13.49 -13.80 -19.28
C THR A 155 12.82 -12.49 -18.84
N PRO A 156 12.91 -11.41 -19.64
CA PRO A 156 12.07 -10.24 -19.48
C PRO A 156 10.59 -10.64 -19.49
N GLU A 157 9.74 -9.76 -18.96
CA GLU A 157 8.34 -10.11 -18.76
C GLU A 157 7.54 -10.11 -20.07
N PHE A 158 7.74 -9.10 -20.91
CA PHE A 158 7.08 -8.98 -22.20
C PHE A 158 7.92 -8.16 -23.20
N ARG A 159 7.56 -8.25 -24.48
CA ARG A 159 8.12 -7.45 -25.57
C ARG A 159 7.05 -6.59 -26.23
N CYS A 160 7.47 -5.46 -26.77
CA CYS A 160 6.63 -4.52 -27.50
C CYS A 160 7.22 -4.28 -28.88
N ARG A 161 6.41 -4.38 -29.94
CA ARG A 161 6.87 -4.10 -31.31
C ARG A 161 7.07 -2.61 -31.53
N LEU A 162 8.24 -2.25 -32.03
CA LEU A 162 8.61 -0.91 -32.45
C LEU A 162 8.57 -0.81 -33.97
N GLY A 163 7.59 -0.05 -34.49
CA GLY A 163 7.40 0.12 -35.94
C GLY A 163 7.19 -1.22 -36.66
N ASP A 164 7.89 -1.39 -37.79
CA ASP A 164 7.67 -2.47 -38.75
C ASP A 164 8.51 -3.74 -38.51
N GLY A 165 9.21 -3.86 -37.36
CA GLY A 165 9.88 -5.13 -37.06
C GLY A 165 10.82 -5.19 -35.84
N ASP A 166 11.19 -4.04 -35.26
CA ASP A 166 12.04 -4.04 -34.07
C ASP A 166 11.23 -4.30 -32.80
N TYR A 167 11.90 -4.65 -31.70
CA TYR A 167 11.26 -4.83 -30.40
C TYR A 167 12.06 -4.14 -29.31
N PHE A 168 11.34 -3.66 -28.30
CA PHE A 168 11.91 -3.44 -26.98
C PHE A 168 11.33 -4.43 -25.96
N PHE A 169 12.09 -4.69 -24.91
CA PHE A 169 11.84 -5.71 -23.91
C PHE A 169 11.64 -5.04 -22.56
N VAL A 170 10.58 -5.42 -21.87
CA VAL A 170 10.17 -4.78 -20.62
C VAL A 170 10.39 -5.73 -19.46
N GLU A 171 11.03 -5.20 -18.42
CA GLU A 171 11.25 -5.88 -17.15
C GLU A 171 10.62 -5.09 -16.00
N CYS A 172 9.79 -5.76 -15.21
CA CYS A 172 9.01 -5.15 -14.14
C CYS A 172 9.49 -5.63 -12.76
N LYS A 173 9.62 -4.72 -11.80
CA LYS A 173 9.96 -5.03 -10.42
C LYS A 173 9.06 -4.30 -9.44
N ARG A 174 8.34 -5.06 -8.61
CA ARG A 174 7.55 -4.55 -7.49
C ARG A 174 8.34 -4.65 -6.19
N LEU A 175 8.59 -3.52 -5.55
CA LEU A 175 9.33 -3.44 -4.28
C LEU A 175 8.39 -3.06 -3.14
N GLN A 176 8.07 -4.05 -2.29
CA GLN A 176 7.34 -3.81 -1.04
C GLN A 176 8.24 -3.16 0.02
N LYS A 177 7.62 -2.64 1.08
CA LYS A 177 8.33 -2.18 2.28
C LYS A 177 9.25 -3.29 2.82
N GLY A 178 10.51 -2.94 3.03
CA GLY A 178 11.56 -3.88 3.44
C GLY A 178 11.33 -4.48 4.84
N PRO A 179 12.02 -5.59 5.17
CA PRO A 179 11.86 -6.27 6.46
C PRO A 179 12.20 -5.38 7.68
N TYR A 180 13.10 -4.41 7.51
CA TYR A 180 13.45 -3.45 8.55
C TYR A 180 12.23 -2.62 9.01
N VAL A 181 11.45 -2.08 8.06
CA VAL A 181 10.23 -1.31 8.37
C VAL A 181 9.24 -2.16 9.16
N LYS A 182 9.03 -3.42 8.75
CA LYS A 182 8.14 -4.36 9.44
C LYS A 182 8.62 -4.64 10.87
N GLN A 183 9.93 -4.83 11.05
CA GLN A 183 10.54 -5.05 12.36
C GLN A 183 10.43 -3.82 13.26
N GLU A 184 10.63 -2.62 12.71
CA GLU A 184 10.52 -1.36 13.47
C GLU A 184 9.09 -1.13 13.96
N ILE A 185 8.09 -1.36 13.10
CA ILE A 185 6.67 -1.33 13.45
C ILE A 185 6.36 -2.36 14.56
N LEU A 186 6.86 -3.59 14.44
CA LEU A 186 6.69 -4.62 15.47
C LEU A 186 7.30 -4.20 16.82
N GLN A 187 8.49 -3.59 16.80
CA GLN A 187 9.15 -3.10 18.01
C GLN A 187 8.36 -1.95 18.65
N HIS A 188 7.78 -1.06 17.87
CA HIS A 188 6.85 -0.06 18.39
C HIS A 188 5.63 -0.74 19.03
N HIS A 189 5.02 -1.74 18.38
CA HIS A 189 3.84 -2.43 18.90
C HIS A 189 4.06 -3.07 20.27
N ILE A 190 5.23 -3.63 20.54
CA ILE A 190 5.57 -4.17 21.87
C ILE A 190 5.43 -3.08 22.94
N ARG A 191 5.99 -1.89 22.66
CA ARG A 191 5.99 -0.74 23.57
C ARG A 191 4.61 -0.11 23.71
N SER A 192 3.90 0.05 22.59
CA SER A 192 2.57 0.65 22.55
C SER A 192 1.51 -0.27 23.14
N HIS A 193 1.70 -1.59 23.12
CA HIS A 193 0.79 -2.53 23.78
C HIS A 193 0.78 -2.35 25.30
N LEU A 194 1.93 -2.13 25.93
CA LEU A 194 1.99 -1.82 27.36
C LEU A 194 1.29 -0.48 27.68
N ALA A 195 1.45 0.52 26.80
CA ALA A 195 0.73 1.77 26.88
C ALA A 195 -0.80 1.59 26.73
N GLU A 196 -1.25 0.77 25.77
CA GLU A 196 -2.66 0.42 25.54
C GLU A 196 -3.29 -0.17 26.81
N LEU A 197 -2.62 -1.13 27.46
CA LEU A 197 -3.09 -1.73 28.71
C LEU A 197 -3.22 -0.68 29.82
N HIS A 198 -2.24 0.21 29.95
CA HIS A 198 -2.27 1.29 30.93
C HIS A 198 -3.42 2.25 30.69
N ILE A 199 -3.54 2.76 29.45
CA ILE A 199 -4.61 3.65 29.00
C ILE A 199 -5.98 3.06 29.32
N LYS A 200 -6.21 1.79 28.98
CA LYS A 200 -7.47 1.09 29.27
C LYS A 200 -7.72 0.97 30.77
N SER A 201 -6.72 0.56 31.55
CA SER A 201 -6.85 0.37 33.00
C SER A 201 -7.16 1.67 33.76
N LYS A 202 -6.54 2.78 33.34
CA LYS A 202 -6.70 4.10 33.94
C LYS A 202 -7.79 4.95 33.28
N LYS A 203 -8.44 4.42 32.24
CA LYS A 203 -9.47 5.09 31.44
C LYS A 203 -9.00 6.46 30.91
N MET A 204 -7.77 6.50 30.38
CA MET A 204 -7.16 7.73 29.87
C MET A 204 -7.73 8.09 28.49
N ASN A 205 -7.98 9.39 28.28
CA ASN A 205 -8.25 9.97 26.96
C ASN A 205 -7.09 10.88 26.64
N VAL A 206 -6.11 10.37 25.89
CA VAL A 206 -4.87 11.08 25.63
C VAL A 206 -4.43 10.93 24.19
N TRP A 207 -3.78 11.96 23.68
CA TRP A 207 -2.92 11.86 22.51
C TRP A 207 -1.46 11.86 23.01
N THR A 208 -0.76 10.76 22.76
CA THR A 208 0.67 10.58 23.04
C THR A 208 1.42 10.61 21.72
N ASP A 209 2.35 11.54 21.57
CA ASP A 209 3.16 11.70 20.37
C ASP A 209 4.62 11.40 20.70
N VAL A 210 5.23 10.45 19.98
CA VAL A 210 6.55 9.89 20.28
C VAL A 210 7.49 10.01 19.09
N THR A 211 8.62 10.69 19.27
CA THR A 211 9.72 10.67 18.31
C THR A 211 10.90 9.91 18.92
N TYR A 212 11.20 8.72 18.39
CA TYR A 212 12.38 7.96 18.78
C TYR A 212 13.65 8.60 18.21
N LEU A 213 14.64 8.84 19.09
CA LEU A 213 15.99 9.32 18.74
C LEU A 213 16.98 8.14 18.58
N CYS A 214 16.73 7.01 19.26
CA CYS A 214 17.40 5.73 19.04
C CYS A 214 16.62 4.84 18.05
N GLU A 215 17.20 3.72 17.61
CA GLU A 215 16.39 2.70 16.92
C GLU A 215 15.26 2.24 17.87
N VAL A 216 14.06 2.00 17.35
CA VAL A 216 12.88 1.70 18.20
C VAL A 216 13.12 0.50 19.12
N LYS A 217 13.86 -0.51 18.65
CA LYS A 217 14.22 -1.71 19.40
C LYS A 217 15.10 -1.43 20.65
N ASP A 218 15.80 -0.30 20.67
CA ASP A 218 16.75 0.05 21.73
C ASP A 218 16.09 0.87 22.86
N ALA A 219 14.94 1.50 22.59
CA ALA A 219 14.15 2.14 23.63
C ALA A 219 13.61 1.10 24.62
N PRO A 220 13.51 1.34 25.94
CA PRO A 220 12.95 0.37 26.88
C PRO A 220 11.54 -0.10 26.47
N GLU A 221 11.19 -1.37 26.71
CA GLU A 221 9.83 -1.86 26.39
C GLU A 221 8.74 -1.06 27.10
N ASN A 222 9.03 -0.61 28.33
CA ASN A 222 8.14 0.21 29.14
C ASN A 222 8.25 1.72 28.86
N TYR A 223 8.88 2.15 27.76
CA TYR A 223 9.19 3.56 27.51
C TYR A 223 7.93 4.44 27.50
N ILE A 224 6.96 4.15 26.63
CA ILE A 224 5.73 4.94 26.48
C ILE A 224 4.91 4.92 27.78
N ILE A 225 4.76 3.76 28.42
CA ILE A 225 3.99 3.63 29.67
C ILE A 225 4.64 4.41 30.83
N SER A 226 5.98 4.53 30.87
CA SER A 226 6.68 5.31 31.90
C SER A 226 6.31 6.79 31.83
N HIS A 227 6.23 7.36 30.62
CA HIS A 227 5.75 8.73 30.43
C HIS A 227 4.26 8.89 30.74
N LEU A 228 3.42 7.92 30.35
CA LEU A 228 1.98 7.94 30.70
C LEU A 228 1.74 7.93 32.23
N LYS A 229 2.57 7.24 33.02
CA LYS A 229 2.48 7.25 34.49
C LYS A 229 2.80 8.62 35.12
N ASN A 230 3.63 9.41 34.42
CA ASN A 230 4.02 10.75 34.86
C ASN A 230 2.98 11.81 34.48
N PHE A 231 2.15 11.55 33.47
CA PHE A 231 1.08 12.45 33.04
C PHE A 231 0.05 12.70 34.16
N LYS A 232 -0.19 13.98 34.49
CA LYS A 232 -1.10 14.41 35.57
C LYS A 232 -2.40 15.05 35.06
N GLY A 233 -2.79 14.79 33.81
CA GLY A 233 -4.01 15.34 33.21
C GLY A 233 -3.83 16.71 32.54
N VAL A 234 -2.60 17.24 32.52
CA VAL A 234 -2.20 18.47 31.82
C VAL A 234 -1.03 18.16 30.90
N PHE A 235 -0.81 19.01 29.90
CA PHE A 235 0.28 18.88 28.92
C PHE A 235 1.58 18.40 29.57
N TYR A 236 2.14 17.31 29.05
CA TYR A 236 3.37 16.71 29.51
C TYR A 236 4.31 16.53 28.33
N GLU A 237 5.55 16.93 28.48
CA GLU A 237 6.60 16.76 27.47
C GLU A 237 7.82 16.08 28.08
N TRP A 238 8.59 15.42 27.23
CA TRP A 238 9.88 14.86 27.62
C TRP A 238 10.86 14.90 26.46
N ASN A 239 12.14 14.84 26.83
CA ASN A 239 13.27 14.70 25.91
C ASN A 239 14.40 14.00 26.68
N ASP A 240 14.80 12.82 26.21
CA ASP A 240 15.81 11.96 26.82
C ASP A 240 16.62 11.23 25.73
N ASP A 241 17.53 10.35 26.16
CA ASP A 241 18.44 9.64 25.25
C ASP A 241 17.73 8.70 24.27
N TYR A 242 16.52 8.25 24.58
CA TYR A 242 15.76 7.33 23.72
C TYR A 242 14.85 8.07 22.75
N GLY A 243 14.32 9.22 23.17
CA GLY A 243 13.24 9.88 22.46
C GLY A 243 12.82 11.21 23.06
N LYS A 244 11.96 11.88 22.30
CA LYS A 244 11.19 13.04 22.76
C LYS A 244 9.72 12.83 22.48
N GLY A 245 8.86 13.52 23.20
CA GLY A 245 7.44 13.43 22.93
C GLY A 245 6.56 14.28 23.80
N THR A 246 5.26 14.17 23.56
CA THR A 246 4.23 14.92 24.29
C THR A 246 3.03 14.04 24.63
N ILE A 247 2.34 14.35 25.73
CA ILE A 247 1.04 13.79 26.09
C ILE A 247 0.07 14.94 26.32
N ARG A 248 -1.05 14.90 25.59
CA ARG A 248 -2.14 15.88 25.66
C ARG A 248 -3.44 15.18 26.06
N PRO A 249 -4.33 15.81 26.85
CA PRO A 249 -5.69 15.33 26.98
C PRO A 249 -6.37 15.28 25.60
N ALA A 250 -7.01 14.16 25.28
CA ALA A 250 -7.81 14.03 24.06
C ALA A 250 -9.20 14.63 24.27
N ASN A 251 -9.65 15.43 23.31
CA ASN A 251 -11.00 15.99 23.31
C ASN A 251 -11.99 15.01 22.65
N LEU A 252 -12.92 14.47 23.44
CA LEU A 252 -13.93 13.54 22.93
C LEU A 252 -15.14 14.24 22.26
N ASN A 253 -15.24 15.57 22.31
CA ASN A 253 -16.42 16.27 21.79
C ASN A 253 -16.56 16.09 20.28
N LEU A 254 -15.48 16.26 19.51
CA LEU A 254 -15.48 16.06 18.06
C LEU A 254 -15.91 14.63 17.68
N ILE A 255 -15.51 13.63 18.47
CA ILE A 255 -15.90 12.23 18.26
C ILE A 255 -17.39 12.03 18.56
N ARG A 256 -17.91 12.67 19.61
CA ARG A 256 -19.32 12.58 19.98
C ARG A 256 -20.21 13.27 18.95
N GLU A 257 -19.81 14.46 18.49
CA GLU A 257 -20.47 15.20 17.42
C GLU A 257 -20.54 14.35 16.15
N ASP A 258 -19.42 13.76 15.72
CA ASP A 258 -19.38 12.89 14.55
C ASP A 258 -20.30 11.66 14.67
N ILE A 259 -20.33 11.02 15.85
CA ILE A 259 -21.23 9.89 16.12
C ILE A 259 -22.69 10.36 16.17
N THR A 260 -22.99 11.56 16.68
CA THR A 260 -24.35 12.11 16.70
C THR A 260 -24.84 12.39 15.28
N GLU A 261 -23.98 12.91 14.40
CA GLU A 261 -24.31 13.21 13.02
C GLU A 261 -24.41 11.95 12.14
N ASN A 262 -23.46 11.02 12.28
CA ASN A 262 -23.33 9.85 11.39
C ASN A 262 -23.90 8.54 11.98
N GLY A 263 -24.28 8.55 13.25
CA GLY A 263 -24.82 7.41 14.00
C GLY A 263 -23.77 6.45 14.56
N SER A 264 -22.69 6.18 13.81
CA SER A 264 -21.55 5.39 14.31
C SER A 264 -20.25 5.72 13.60
N LEU A 265 -19.12 5.38 14.24
CA LEU A 265 -17.78 5.70 13.77
C LEU A 265 -16.88 4.46 13.76
N LEU A 266 -16.18 4.24 12.65
CA LEU A 266 -15.19 3.17 12.51
C LEU A 266 -13.93 3.49 13.34
N VAL A 267 -13.34 2.48 13.98
CA VAL A 267 -12.06 2.62 14.68
C VAL A 267 -10.91 2.62 13.66
N ASN A 268 -10.71 3.74 12.96
CA ASN A 268 -9.71 3.90 11.90
C ASN A 268 -9.08 5.33 11.90
N THR A 269 -8.53 5.73 10.74
CA THR A 269 -7.92 7.05 10.47
C THR A 269 -8.80 8.24 10.84
N LYS A 270 -10.13 8.18 10.60
CA LYS A 270 -11.05 9.26 10.97
C LYS A 270 -11.08 9.46 12.49
N LEU A 271 -11.17 8.37 13.25
CA LEU A 271 -11.10 8.43 14.70
C LEU A 271 -9.74 8.97 15.18
N ALA A 272 -8.64 8.57 14.55
CA ALA A 272 -7.31 9.12 14.86
C ALA A 272 -7.24 10.65 14.64
N ARG A 273 -7.72 11.14 13.48
CA ARG A 273 -7.82 12.57 13.18
C ARG A 273 -8.67 13.32 14.20
N LEU A 274 -9.84 12.79 14.56
CA LEU A 274 -10.73 13.41 15.55
C LEU A 274 -10.12 13.47 16.95
N ILE A 275 -9.29 12.48 17.33
CA ILE A 275 -8.53 12.51 18.59
C ILE A 275 -7.42 13.57 18.53
N LYS A 276 -6.68 13.64 17.42
CA LYS A 276 -5.59 14.62 17.20
C LYS A 276 -6.11 16.05 17.14
N GLY A 277 -7.30 16.24 16.54
CA GLY A 277 -7.90 17.54 16.25
C GLY A 277 -7.39 18.19 14.95
N SER A 278 -6.53 17.50 14.21
CA SER A 278 -5.95 17.93 12.93
C SER A 278 -5.68 16.72 12.03
N PRO A 279 -5.45 16.91 10.72
CA PRO A 279 -5.01 15.84 9.83
C PRO A 279 -3.77 15.09 10.37
N LEU A 280 -3.71 13.80 10.08
CA LEU A 280 -2.49 13.01 10.23
C LEU A 280 -1.57 13.37 9.07
N GLU A 281 -0.29 13.59 9.34
CA GLU A 281 0.68 13.98 8.32
C GLU A 281 1.58 12.79 7.97
N ASP A 282 2.82 12.81 8.45
CA ASP A 282 3.85 11.83 8.10
C ASP A 282 4.12 10.85 9.27
N GLU A 283 3.12 10.66 10.12
CA GLU A 283 3.21 9.93 11.39
C GLU A 283 2.60 8.53 11.26
N ASN A 284 3.26 7.52 11.84
CA ASN A 284 2.58 6.27 12.13
C ASN A 284 1.64 6.48 13.32
N TYR A 285 0.54 5.74 13.39
CA TYR A 285 -0.41 5.89 14.48
C TYR A 285 -1.03 4.57 14.94
N GLN A 286 -1.49 4.58 16.19
CA GLN A 286 -2.30 3.54 16.79
C GLN A 286 -3.45 4.17 17.60
N VAL A 287 -4.67 3.73 17.33
CA VAL A 287 -5.85 4.14 18.08
C VAL A 287 -6.13 3.14 19.20
N VAL A 288 -6.40 3.64 20.39
CA VAL A 288 -6.89 2.86 21.52
C VAL A 288 -8.28 3.37 21.87
N ALA A 289 -9.32 2.59 21.53
CA ALA A 289 -10.71 2.97 21.75
C ALA A 289 -11.47 1.94 22.57
N MET A 290 -12.42 2.43 23.37
CA MET A 290 -13.48 1.61 23.96
C MET A 290 -14.81 2.34 23.84
N GLY A 291 -15.85 1.60 23.49
CA GLY A 291 -17.17 2.17 23.26
C GLY A 291 -18.27 1.13 23.35
N ARG A 292 -19.49 1.54 23.00
CA ARG A 292 -20.56 0.60 22.65
C ARG A 292 -20.36 0.23 21.17
N PRO A 293 -20.05 -1.03 20.83
CA PRO A 293 -20.02 -1.47 19.45
C PRO A 293 -21.37 -1.24 18.78
N ASP A 294 -21.37 -0.98 17.47
CA ASP A 294 -22.59 -0.98 16.67
C ASP A 294 -23.07 -2.42 16.48
N GLU A 295 -24.36 -2.66 16.68
CA GLU A 295 -24.97 -3.99 16.55
C GLU A 295 -25.02 -4.45 15.09
N ARG A 296 -24.96 -3.51 14.13
CA ARG A 296 -24.92 -3.78 12.68
C ARG A 296 -23.53 -4.19 12.21
N ASP A 297 -22.49 -3.59 12.79
CA ASP A 297 -21.09 -3.88 12.50
C ASP A 297 -20.22 -3.55 13.72
N SER A 298 -19.73 -4.60 14.40
CA SER A 298 -18.93 -4.47 15.62
C SER A 298 -17.61 -3.72 15.46
N ARG A 299 -17.15 -3.45 14.22
CA ARG A 299 -15.97 -2.61 13.96
C ARG A 299 -16.24 -1.13 14.27
N PHE A 300 -17.51 -0.72 14.27
CA PHE A 300 -17.95 0.65 14.53
C PHE A 300 -18.37 0.83 15.99
N ILE A 301 -18.35 2.07 16.47
CA ILE A 301 -18.88 2.46 17.77
C ILE A 301 -20.03 3.45 17.64
N THR A 302 -21.09 3.23 18.42
CA THR A 302 -22.25 4.14 18.56
C THR A 302 -22.13 5.04 19.80
N LYS A 303 -21.14 4.78 20.66
CA LYS A 303 -20.82 5.63 21.81
C LYS A 303 -19.36 5.45 22.21
N VAL A 304 -18.61 6.55 22.23
CA VAL A 304 -17.24 6.57 22.75
C VAL A 304 -17.25 6.66 24.28
N LYS A 305 -16.50 5.76 24.95
CA LYS A 305 -16.21 5.83 26.39
C LYS A 305 -14.76 6.22 26.65
N LEU A 306 -13.88 5.73 25.79
CA LEU A 306 -12.45 6.01 25.80
C LEU A 306 -11.96 6.13 24.36
N ALA A 307 -11.15 7.14 24.08
CA ALA A 307 -10.40 7.25 22.85
C ALA A 307 -9.04 7.90 23.15
N SER A 308 -7.98 7.20 22.77
CA SER A 308 -6.61 7.67 22.85
C SER A 308 -5.88 7.37 21.55
N LEU A 309 -4.88 8.18 21.26
CA LEU A 309 -4.05 8.10 20.07
C LEU A 309 -2.59 8.02 20.50
N ILE A 310 -1.85 7.10 19.89
CA ILE A 310 -0.40 7.08 19.96
C ILE A 310 0.10 7.38 18.54
N THR A 311 0.71 8.54 18.33
CA THR A 311 1.46 8.83 17.10
C THR A 311 2.93 8.57 17.34
N TRP A 312 3.63 8.12 16.30
CA TRP A 312 5.06 7.91 16.41
C TRP A 312 5.82 8.04 15.10
N ARG A 313 7.09 8.44 15.24
CA ARG A 313 8.10 8.39 14.20
C ARG A 313 9.47 8.04 14.80
N CYS A 314 10.40 7.64 13.95
CA CYS A 314 11.78 7.34 14.32
C CYS A 314 12.70 8.16 13.44
N ILE A 315 13.53 9.01 14.04
CA ILE A 315 14.46 9.88 13.30
C ILE A 315 15.92 9.45 13.49
N ASN A 316 16.13 8.25 14.03
CA ASN A 316 17.47 7.69 14.15
C ASN A 316 18.09 7.48 12.77
N GLU A 317 19.34 7.90 12.60
CA GLU A 317 20.07 7.83 11.32
C GLU A 317 20.14 6.42 10.74
N LYS A 318 20.36 5.39 11.57
CA LYS A 318 20.39 3.99 11.10
C LYS A 318 19.03 3.54 10.57
N SER A 319 17.94 3.91 11.26
CA SER A 319 16.57 3.64 10.79
C SER A 319 16.31 4.37 9.48
N PHE A 320 16.65 5.67 9.44
CA PHE A 320 16.49 6.51 8.26
C PHE A 320 17.20 5.91 7.03
N ASP A 321 18.45 5.46 7.18
CA ASP A 321 19.20 4.81 6.11
C ASP A 321 18.64 3.44 5.71
N ALA A 322 18.22 2.63 6.68
CA ALA A 322 17.65 1.31 6.41
C ALA A 322 16.26 1.37 5.76
N ARG A 323 15.50 2.44 5.98
CA ARG A 323 14.20 2.68 5.35
C ARG A 323 14.32 3.36 3.98
N SER A 324 15.35 4.19 3.78
CA SER A 324 15.66 4.84 2.49
C SER A 324 16.49 3.95 1.54
N ARG A 325 16.28 2.63 1.54
CA ARG A 325 17.01 1.69 0.67
C ARG A 325 16.75 2.00 -0.81
N HIS A 326 17.86 2.12 -1.54
CA HIS A 326 17.87 2.49 -2.94
C HIS A 326 17.90 1.26 -3.86
N VAL A 327 17.61 1.48 -5.15
CA VAL A 327 17.29 0.42 -6.11
C VAL A 327 18.48 -0.32 -6.73
N THR A 328 19.74 -0.08 -6.34
CA THR A 328 20.95 -0.65 -7.02
C THR A 328 20.88 -2.15 -7.28
N LYS A 329 20.48 -2.95 -6.27
CA LYS A 329 20.35 -4.40 -6.47
C LYS A 329 19.28 -4.73 -7.52
N THR A 330 18.15 -4.03 -7.48
CA THR A 330 17.05 -4.18 -8.43
C THR A 330 17.48 -3.75 -9.83
N LEU A 331 18.26 -2.67 -9.98
CA LEU A 331 18.84 -2.26 -11.25
C LEU A 331 19.74 -3.35 -11.83
N ALA A 332 20.64 -3.91 -11.02
CA ALA A 332 21.49 -5.01 -11.45
C ALA A 332 20.68 -6.26 -11.85
N GLU A 333 19.58 -6.55 -11.17
CA GLU A 333 18.68 -7.65 -11.54
C GLU A 333 17.94 -7.38 -12.86
N ILE A 334 17.52 -6.14 -13.12
CA ILE A 334 16.91 -5.74 -14.39
C ILE A 334 17.93 -5.83 -15.53
N ASP A 335 19.11 -5.24 -15.33
CA ASP A 335 20.21 -5.22 -16.31
C ASP A 335 20.65 -6.64 -16.71
N ASN A 336 20.82 -7.53 -15.73
CA ASN A 336 21.17 -8.92 -16.03
C ASN A 336 20.06 -9.67 -16.79
N GLN A 337 18.78 -9.35 -16.56
CA GLN A 337 17.67 -10.01 -17.26
C GLN A 337 17.48 -9.49 -18.69
N LEU A 338 17.95 -8.28 -18.97
CA LEU A 338 17.90 -7.67 -20.30
C LEU A 338 19.21 -7.84 -21.10
N LEU A 339 20.24 -8.46 -20.52
CA LEU A 339 21.59 -8.54 -21.09
C LEU A 339 21.62 -9.14 -22.51
N ASP A 340 20.92 -10.25 -22.72
CA ASP A 340 20.91 -11.00 -23.97
C ASP A 340 19.76 -10.57 -24.90
N TYR A 341 19.10 -9.45 -24.60
CA TYR A 341 17.95 -8.93 -25.33
C TYR A 341 18.29 -7.63 -26.08
N GLY A 342 17.31 -7.12 -26.84
CA GLY A 342 17.41 -5.87 -27.58
C GLY A 342 17.31 -4.63 -26.70
N LEU A 343 16.62 -3.60 -27.18
CA LEU A 343 16.37 -2.39 -26.40
C LEU A 343 15.60 -2.75 -25.13
N GLY A 344 16.10 -2.33 -23.96
CA GLY A 344 15.53 -2.67 -22.66
C GLY A 344 14.80 -1.51 -22.02
N VAL A 345 13.65 -1.79 -21.40
CA VAL A 345 12.89 -0.85 -20.57
C VAL A 345 12.65 -1.46 -19.20
N GLY A 346 13.11 -0.78 -18.16
CA GLY A 346 12.85 -1.18 -16.78
C GLY A 346 11.69 -0.41 -16.16
N HIS A 347 10.84 -1.09 -15.39
CA HIS A 347 9.87 -0.47 -14.50
C HIS A 347 10.09 -0.94 -13.06
N ILE A 348 10.24 0.01 -12.14
CA ILE A 348 10.35 -0.26 -10.70
C ILE A 348 9.20 0.43 -9.98
N ALA A 349 8.26 -0.33 -9.42
CA ALA A 349 7.17 0.21 -8.62
C ALA A 349 7.45 0.01 -7.12
N LEU A 350 7.36 1.07 -6.33
CA LEU A 350 7.71 1.07 -4.92
C LEU A 350 6.70 1.81 -4.05
N ASP A 351 6.41 1.25 -2.88
CA ASP A 351 5.60 1.95 -1.88
C ASP A 351 6.46 3.00 -1.18
N VAL A 352 5.89 4.20 -1.05
CA VAL A 352 6.53 5.32 -0.37
C VAL A 352 6.47 5.12 1.16
N ASP A 353 7.50 5.61 1.86
CA ASP A 353 7.50 5.63 3.32
C ASP A 353 6.46 6.65 3.81
N ILE A 354 5.88 6.42 4.98
CA ILE A 354 4.92 7.38 5.54
C ILE A 354 5.61 8.70 5.94
N GLN A 355 6.90 8.63 6.31
CA GLN A 355 7.71 9.79 6.64
C GLN A 355 8.27 10.44 5.37
N LYS A 356 7.88 11.69 5.13
CA LYS A 356 8.17 12.42 3.88
C LYS A 356 9.68 12.63 3.66
N ASP A 357 10.42 12.91 4.73
CA ASP A 357 11.88 13.06 4.71
C ASP A 357 12.61 11.76 4.30
N VAL A 358 12.11 10.59 4.75
CA VAL A 358 12.60 9.28 4.33
C VAL A 358 12.30 9.03 2.84
N ALA A 359 11.11 9.42 2.39
CA ALA A 359 10.71 9.32 0.98
C ALA A 359 11.59 10.19 0.07
N ASP A 360 11.81 11.44 0.46
CA ASP A 360 12.70 12.38 -0.25
C ASP A 360 14.13 11.81 -0.33
N LYS A 361 14.68 11.33 0.79
CA LYS A 361 16.02 10.73 0.78
C LYS A 361 16.10 9.49 -0.11
N ARG A 362 15.05 8.66 -0.11
CA ARG A 362 15.00 7.48 -0.97
C ARG A 362 14.98 7.86 -2.45
N ARG A 363 14.21 8.87 -2.83
CA ARG A 363 14.17 9.39 -4.21
C ARG A 363 15.55 9.92 -4.63
N GLU A 364 16.21 10.70 -3.77
CA GLU A 364 17.59 11.19 -3.99
C GLU A 364 18.58 10.04 -4.19
N LYS A 365 18.58 9.05 -3.28
CA LYS A 365 19.48 7.88 -3.38
C LYS A 365 19.17 7.03 -4.61
N ASN A 366 17.91 6.90 -5.02
CA ASN A 366 17.53 6.22 -6.25
C ASN A 366 18.07 6.94 -7.48
N TYR A 367 17.88 8.26 -7.56
CA TYR A 367 18.42 9.08 -8.64
C TYR A 367 19.95 8.91 -8.74
N ALA A 368 20.67 9.06 -7.63
CA ALA A 368 22.12 8.88 -7.60
C ALA A 368 22.56 7.46 -7.98
N ALA A 369 21.83 6.44 -7.53
CA ALA A 369 22.12 5.05 -7.88
C ALA A 369 21.94 4.77 -9.38
N ILE A 370 20.90 5.33 -9.99
CA ILE A 370 20.57 5.13 -11.41
C ILE A 370 21.58 5.87 -12.30
N VAL A 371 21.87 7.14 -12.01
CA VAL A 371 22.80 7.96 -12.80
C VAL A 371 24.22 7.38 -12.79
N ASN A 372 24.65 6.79 -11.67
CA ASN A 372 25.97 6.18 -11.54
C ASN A 372 25.99 4.68 -11.89
N PHE A 373 24.88 4.11 -12.38
CA PHE A 373 24.80 2.69 -12.68
C PHE A 373 25.55 2.36 -13.98
N GLU A 374 26.57 1.51 -13.88
CA GLU A 374 27.26 0.96 -15.05
C GLU A 374 26.43 -0.17 -15.66
N GLN A 375 25.61 0.16 -16.66
CA GLN A 375 24.78 -0.80 -17.37
C GLN A 375 25.60 -1.71 -18.30
N LYS A 376 25.23 -2.99 -18.35
CA LYS A 376 25.80 -3.99 -19.27
C LYS A 376 24.86 -4.30 -20.44
N SER A 377 23.56 -4.24 -20.20
CA SER A 377 22.51 -4.43 -21.20
C SER A 377 22.21 -3.12 -21.94
N LYS A 378 21.35 -3.21 -22.97
CA LYS A 378 20.88 -2.05 -23.73
C LYS A 378 19.63 -1.43 -23.11
N ILE A 379 19.64 -1.18 -21.80
CA ILE A 379 18.59 -0.38 -21.17
C ILE A 379 18.61 1.02 -21.79
N VAL A 380 17.49 1.39 -22.43
CA VAL A 380 17.31 2.71 -23.03
C VAL A 380 16.40 3.59 -22.19
N ARG A 381 15.58 2.98 -21.33
CA ARG A 381 14.65 3.67 -20.43
C ARG A 381 14.49 2.92 -19.11
N LEU A 382 14.42 3.67 -18.01
CA LEU A 382 14.05 3.17 -16.70
C LEU A 382 13.02 4.09 -16.08
N ASN A 383 11.89 3.53 -15.65
CA ASN A 383 10.82 4.23 -14.98
C ASN A 383 10.75 3.79 -13.51
N VAL A 384 10.69 4.74 -12.58
CA VAL A 384 10.53 4.50 -11.15
C VAL A 384 9.22 5.11 -10.68
N HIS A 385 8.29 4.25 -10.28
CA HIS A 385 6.95 4.60 -9.84
C HIS A 385 6.86 4.58 -8.32
N TYR A 386 6.67 5.75 -7.73
CA TYR A 386 6.48 5.93 -6.30
C TYR A 386 4.98 5.98 -6.00
N LEU A 387 4.49 4.99 -5.25
CA LEU A 387 3.08 4.83 -4.93
C LEU A 387 2.79 5.33 -3.52
N VAL A 388 1.81 6.23 -3.39
CA VAL A 388 1.35 6.78 -2.11
C VAL A 388 -0.12 6.38 -1.90
N PRO A 389 -0.39 5.20 -1.31
CA PRO A 389 -1.74 4.83 -0.92
C PRO A 389 -2.26 5.78 0.16
N ARG A 390 -3.41 6.39 -0.07
CA ARG A 390 -4.06 7.31 0.88
C ARG A 390 -5.31 6.69 1.48
N ILE A 391 -5.58 7.07 2.72
CA ILE A 391 -6.85 6.78 3.38
C ILE A 391 -7.53 8.13 3.59
N ASP A 392 -8.65 8.32 2.90
CA ASP A 392 -9.47 9.52 2.96
C ASP A 392 -10.87 9.20 3.50
N GLU A 393 -11.58 10.22 3.97
CA GLU A 393 -12.94 10.07 4.52
C GLU A 393 -14.02 10.18 3.45
N ASN A 394 -13.71 10.82 2.32
CA ASN A 394 -14.65 11.08 1.23
C ASN A 394 -14.47 10.11 0.06
N SER A 395 -13.34 9.41 0.04
CA SER A 395 -12.96 8.49 -1.04
C SER A 395 -12.83 7.08 -0.48
N ALA A 396 -13.40 6.09 -1.18
CA ALA A 396 -13.26 4.68 -0.78
C ALA A 396 -11.79 4.24 -0.84
N TRP A 397 -11.06 4.70 -1.84
CA TRP A 397 -9.65 4.45 -2.04
C TRP A 397 -9.04 5.63 -2.80
N MET A 398 -7.73 5.81 -2.68
CA MET A 398 -6.98 6.84 -3.38
C MET A 398 -5.50 6.44 -3.40
N VAL A 399 -4.82 6.64 -4.53
CA VAL A 399 -3.38 6.43 -4.65
C VAL A 399 -2.80 7.54 -5.51
N ASP A 400 -1.69 8.12 -5.07
CA ASP A 400 -0.89 8.97 -5.93
C ASP A 400 0.25 8.18 -6.54
N GLU A 401 0.56 8.47 -7.80
CA GLU A 401 1.75 7.99 -8.49
C GLU A 401 2.66 9.16 -8.82
N THR A 402 3.91 9.09 -8.40
CA THR A 402 5.00 9.90 -8.98
C THR A 402 5.86 8.99 -9.83
N ALA A 403 6.04 9.35 -11.10
CA ALA A 403 6.87 8.59 -12.03
C ALA A 403 8.12 9.40 -12.38
N ASP A 404 9.27 8.91 -11.97
CA ASP A 404 10.57 9.40 -12.44
C ASP A 404 11.01 8.57 -13.64
N ASP A 405 11.53 9.21 -14.68
CA ASP A 405 12.07 8.53 -15.85
C ASP A 405 13.51 8.90 -16.14
N PHE A 406 14.25 7.91 -16.62
CA PHE A 406 15.66 8.01 -17.00
C PHE A 406 15.81 7.39 -18.38
N PHE A 407 16.51 8.06 -19.29
CA PHE A 407 16.73 7.58 -20.64
C PHE A 407 18.13 7.91 -21.14
N THR A 408 18.66 7.06 -22.00
CA THR A 408 20.05 7.19 -22.51
C THR A 408 20.18 8.20 -23.65
N HIS A 409 19.08 8.56 -24.31
CA HIS A 409 19.07 9.52 -25.41
C HIS A 409 17.71 10.21 -25.52
N ASP A 410 17.70 11.50 -25.84
CA ASP A 410 16.48 12.32 -25.95
C ASP A 410 15.43 11.75 -26.93
N LEU A 411 15.87 11.07 -27.98
CA LEU A 411 14.95 10.43 -28.94
C LEU A 411 14.08 9.35 -28.31
N VAL A 412 14.55 8.69 -27.24
CA VAL A 412 13.80 7.63 -26.57
C VAL A 412 12.45 8.16 -26.08
N LYS A 413 12.36 9.40 -25.61
CA LYS A 413 11.11 9.98 -25.08
C LYS A 413 9.98 10.05 -26.10
N TYR A 414 10.31 10.07 -27.40
CA TYR A 414 9.33 10.13 -28.48
C TYR A 414 8.99 8.75 -29.06
N VAL A 415 9.86 7.76 -28.86
CA VAL A 415 9.79 6.44 -29.49
C VAL A 415 9.32 5.37 -28.50
N ILE A 416 9.64 5.54 -27.23
CA ILE A 416 9.24 4.70 -26.08
C ILE A 416 8.81 5.67 -24.96
N PRO A 417 7.53 6.05 -24.88
CA PRO A 417 7.05 7.07 -23.95
C PRO A 417 7.10 6.61 -22.50
N LEU A 418 6.85 7.56 -21.58
CA LEU A 418 6.64 7.25 -20.18
C LEU A 418 5.28 6.56 -20.02
N THR A 419 5.29 5.25 -19.81
CA THR A 419 4.06 4.51 -19.48
C THR A 419 3.86 4.54 -17.96
N LYS A 420 2.90 5.34 -17.49
CA LYS A 420 2.46 5.39 -16.08
C LYS A 420 1.69 4.12 -15.71
N ILE A 421 1.61 3.80 -14.42
CA ILE A 421 0.77 2.70 -13.93
C ILE A 421 -0.70 3.11 -14.00
N PHE A 422 -1.02 4.34 -13.60
CA PHE A 422 -2.39 4.89 -13.58
C PHE A 422 -2.50 6.08 -14.56
N PRO A 423 -2.53 5.85 -15.88
CA PRO A 423 -2.49 6.92 -16.89
C PRO A 423 -3.74 7.81 -16.89
N GLU A 424 -4.89 7.32 -16.40
CA GLU A 424 -6.14 8.09 -16.31
C GLU A 424 -6.28 8.89 -15.01
N ALA A 425 -5.27 8.87 -14.14
CA ALA A 425 -5.28 9.63 -12.89
C ALA A 425 -5.25 11.15 -13.16
N GLU A 426 -5.88 11.92 -12.27
CA GLU A 426 -5.78 13.38 -12.26
C GLU A 426 -4.30 13.80 -12.09
N VAL A 427 -3.85 14.73 -12.93
CA VAL A 427 -2.46 15.22 -12.90
C VAL A 427 -2.39 16.46 -12.04
N PHE A 428 -1.60 16.41 -10.98
CA PHE A 428 -1.25 17.60 -10.21
C PHE A 428 -0.28 18.46 -11.04
N GLU A 429 -0.70 19.67 -11.40
CA GLU A 429 0.12 20.65 -12.11
C GLU A 429 1.10 21.37 -11.16
N ASN A 430 1.85 20.60 -10.38
CA ASN A 430 2.94 21.10 -9.57
C ASN A 430 4.10 20.10 -9.59
N ASP A 431 5.33 20.59 -9.47
CA ASP A 431 6.54 19.76 -9.56
C ASP A 431 6.81 18.95 -8.27
N GLN A 432 5.84 18.87 -7.36
CA GLN A 432 6.00 18.15 -6.10
C GLN A 432 5.64 16.66 -6.26
N PRO A 433 6.38 15.76 -5.61
CA PRO A 433 6.00 14.34 -5.60
C PRO A 433 4.70 14.12 -4.81
N GLY A 434 4.07 12.97 -5.03
CA GLY A 434 2.79 12.57 -4.48
C GLY A 434 2.71 12.73 -2.96
N TRP A 435 3.76 12.38 -2.22
CA TRP A 435 3.78 12.48 -0.75
C TRP A 435 3.84 13.92 -0.20
N HIS A 436 4.03 14.92 -1.06
CA HIS A 436 3.92 16.34 -0.73
C HIS A 436 2.59 16.97 -1.20
N GLN A 437 1.72 16.20 -1.85
CA GLN A 437 0.35 16.61 -2.17
C GLN A 437 -0.56 16.49 -0.94
N ASN A 438 -1.48 17.45 -0.79
CA ASN A 438 -2.45 17.51 0.31
C ASN A 438 -3.80 16.94 -0.10
#